data_AF-A0A931Z779-F1
#
_entry.id   AF-A0A931Z779-F1
#
_cell.length_a   1.000
_cell.length_b   1.000
_cell.length_c   1.000
_cell.angle_alpha   90.00
_cell.angle_beta   90.00
_cell.angle_gamma   90.00
#
_symmetry.space_group_name_H-M   'P 1'
#
loop_
_entity.id
_entity.type
_entity.pdbx_description
1 polymer ?
#
loop_
_entity_poly.entity_id
_entity_poly.type
_entity_poly.pdbx_seq_one_letter_code
_entity_poly.pdbx_strand_id
1 'polypeptide(L)'
;MRSPRSCRISRNSPNASRRAAICAIRPPRRRIRDEGVINIFCRWRAALRRRRAHDAAPTERRPPGFWRAELPRGRERGAAIEPERPRRSSALHCLCLEVERIDLHALGTSAAVQARWGQRAPPRVNAIAQDSWSAFLAAVRPLLGATTKLVERELLGPKTTMRVGGPARVYAEPANEADLATLLAAAHARGLPVFMLGRGSNLVVPDEGVDGLVISLTHPDWQTFEPQPDGRVWVGAGLRLKNLCGLAAKAGLSGFEFMEGIPASVGGALRMNAGAMGGWTFDVVDEVHLLTLAGAKRVLKKAAMHVDYRHCAELETAVALGAFLAPRQHADAAAIKQQIETYTKKRQESQPREPSAGCIFKNPPGTSAGKVIDECGLKGERIGGAEVSRVHANFIVNRDHATAADILALVRVIRARVKAARGIDLEPEVMLFGSDWRKVL
;
A
#
# COMPACT_ATOMS: atom_id res chain seq x y z
N MET A 1 54.37 19.03 37.21
CA MET A 1 55.39 18.51 38.16
C MET A 1 55.32 16.99 38.22
N ARG A 2 56.29 16.32 38.87
CA ARG A 2 56.67 14.92 38.59
C ARG A 2 55.87 13.84 39.35
N SER A 3 55.58 12.73 38.65
CA SER A 3 55.53 11.36 39.22
C SER A 3 56.97 10.81 39.31
N PRO A 4 57.35 9.91 40.25
CA PRO A 4 57.45 8.48 39.87
C PRO A 4 57.41 7.41 41.01
N ARG A 5 57.12 6.14 40.61
CA ARG A 5 57.76 4.84 40.98
C ARG A 5 56.92 3.70 40.34
N SER A 6 57.29 3.03 39.24
CA SER A 6 58.29 1.93 39.04
C SER A 6 57.93 0.62 39.78
N CYS A 7 57.93 -0.60 39.21
CA CYS A 7 58.69 -1.22 38.10
C CYS A 7 57.78 -2.04 37.12
N ARG A 8 58.10 -2.39 35.85
CA ARG A 8 59.28 -3.06 35.18
C ARG A 8 59.43 -4.54 35.60
N ILE A 9 59.29 -5.59 34.76
CA ILE A 9 60.13 -6.05 33.61
C ILE A 9 59.52 -7.38 33.04
N SER A 10 59.89 -7.99 31.89
CA SER A 10 59.96 -7.58 30.46
C SER A 10 60.34 -8.78 29.55
N ARG A 11 59.98 -8.79 28.25
CA ARG A 11 60.51 -9.66 27.13
C ARG A 11 60.02 -11.14 27.13
N ASN A 12 59.94 -11.91 26.02
CA ASN A 12 60.60 -11.86 24.70
C ASN A 12 59.82 -12.65 23.60
N SER A 13 60.03 -12.36 22.31
CA SER A 13 59.89 -13.32 21.17
C SER A 13 61.31 -13.79 20.74
N PRO A 14 61.54 -14.83 19.88
CA PRO A 14 61.39 -14.66 18.40
C PRO A 14 61.21 -15.93 17.49
N ASN A 15 60.82 -15.68 16.23
CA ASN A 15 61.25 -16.28 14.93
C ASN A 15 61.20 -17.79 14.55
N ALA A 16 60.29 -18.09 13.59
CA ALA A 16 60.56 -18.36 12.16
C ALA A 16 61.04 -19.73 11.57
N SER A 17 60.37 -20.09 10.45
CA SER A 17 60.92 -20.55 9.13
C SER A 17 60.83 -22.03 8.68
N ARG A 18 60.53 -22.17 7.35
CA ARG A 18 60.69 -23.27 6.34
C ARG A 18 59.34 -23.67 5.70
N ARG A 19 59.02 -23.39 4.41
CA ARG A 19 59.61 -23.71 3.06
C ARG A 19 59.47 -25.17 2.60
N ALA A 20 58.58 -25.42 1.62
CA ALA A 20 58.73 -26.26 0.40
C ALA A 20 57.37 -26.45 -0.31
N ALA A 21 57.29 -27.05 -1.51
CA ALA A 21 57.45 -26.40 -2.81
C ALA A 21 56.66 -27.12 -3.94
N ILE A 22 56.14 -26.36 -4.91
CA ILE A 22 55.94 -26.65 -6.36
C ILE A 22 55.44 -28.06 -6.79
N CYS A 23 54.26 -28.10 -7.42
CA CYS A 23 54.12 -28.71 -8.77
C CYS A 23 52.88 -28.14 -9.51
N ALA A 24 52.88 -28.17 -10.85
CA ALA A 24 51.87 -27.50 -11.69
C ALA A 24 51.36 -28.38 -12.83
N ILE A 25 50.03 -28.42 -13.03
CA ILE A 25 49.40 -28.98 -14.25
C ILE A 25 48.21 -28.10 -14.69
N ARG A 26 48.23 -27.70 -15.97
CA ARG A 26 47.13 -27.25 -16.85
C ARG A 26 47.00 -28.35 -17.95
N PRO A 27 45.97 -28.41 -18.85
CA PRO A 27 44.97 -27.41 -19.28
C PRO A 27 43.55 -28.08 -19.36
N PRO A 28 42.58 -27.75 -20.27
CA PRO A 28 42.43 -26.64 -21.20
C PRO A 28 41.09 -25.86 -21.14
N ARG A 29 41.08 -24.73 -21.86
CA ARG A 29 39.91 -23.88 -22.16
C ARG A 29 39.02 -24.52 -23.23
N ARG A 30 37.70 -24.27 -23.17
CA ARG A 30 36.87 -24.10 -24.38
C ARG A 30 36.09 -22.78 -24.31
N ARG A 31 36.01 -22.09 -25.45
CA ARG A 31 35.20 -20.88 -25.66
C ARG A 31 33.85 -21.27 -26.24
N ILE A 32 32.78 -20.66 -25.75
CA ILE A 32 31.52 -20.40 -26.46
C ILE A 32 31.18 -18.95 -26.05
N ARG A 33 31.51 -17.96 -26.87
CA ARG A 33 30.58 -17.24 -27.77
C ARG A 33 29.35 -16.69 -27.04
N ASP A 34 29.55 -15.57 -26.34
CA ASP A 34 28.48 -14.62 -26.05
C ASP A 34 28.32 -13.67 -27.26
N GLU A 35 27.15 -13.69 -27.90
CA GLU A 35 26.69 -12.64 -28.82
C GLU A 35 25.27 -12.23 -28.41
N GLY A 36 25.00 -10.92 -28.38
CA GLY A 36 23.65 -10.39 -28.23
C GLY A 36 23.21 -10.04 -26.81
N VAL A 37 23.49 -8.80 -26.39
CA VAL A 37 22.51 -7.72 -26.10
C VAL A 37 23.26 -6.59 -25.37
N ILE A 38 23.56 -5.50 -26.09
CA ILE A 38 24.21 -4.30 -25.54
C ILE A 38 23.33 -3.07 -25.80
N ASN A 39 23.06 -2.33 -24.72
CA ASN A 39 22.62 -0.92 -24.66
C ASN A 39 21.43 -0.45 -25.53
N ILE A 40 20.31 -0.11 -24.88
CA ILE A 40 19.36 0.91 -25.36
C ILE A 40 19.20 2.11 -24.40
N PHE A 41 19.54 2.01 -23.11
CA PHE A 41 19.13 3.03 -22.12
C PHE A 41 20.04 4.26 -21.93
N CYS A 42 21.22 4.32 -22.57
CA CYS A 42 22.20 5.39 -22.33
C CYS A 42 22.25 6.52 -23.39
N ARG A 43 21.30 6.61 -24.35
CA ARG A 43 21.32 7.65 -25.41
C ARG A 43 20.36 8.83 -25.26
N TRP A 44 19.46 8.86 -24.26
CA TRP A 44 18.43 9.91 -24.21
C TRP A 44 18.77 11.15 -23.34
N ARG A 45 19.64 11.03 -22.33
CA ARG A 45 19.99 12.14 -21.42
C ARG A 45 20.85 13.26 -22.03
N ALA A 46 21.40 13.08 -23.24
CA ALA A 46 22.26 14.08 -23.90
C ALA A 46 21.52 15.01 -24.89
N ALA A 47 20.32 14.65 -25.35
CA ALA A 47 19.64 15.32 -26.46
C ALA A 47 18.86 16.61 -26.09
N LEU A 48 18.52 16.80 -24.81
CA LEU A 48 17.63 17.88 -24.35
C LEU A 48 18.35 19.14 -23.81
N ARG A 49 19.68 19.24 -23.95
CA ARG A 49 20.47 20.43 -23.55
C ARG A 49 21.03 21.28 -24.71
N ARG A 50 20.61 21.04 -25.96
CA ARG A 50 21.02 21.83 -27.14
C ARG A 50 19.85 22.31 -28.02
N ARG A 51 18.77 22.81 -27.41
CA ARG A 51 17.70 23.61 -28.10
C ARG A 51 17.18 24.76 -27.22
N ARG A 52 18.09 25.66 -26.83
CA ARG A 52 17.78 27.01 -26.29
C ARG A 52 18.87 28.01 -26.69
N ALA A 53 18.88 28.33 -27.98
CA ALA A 53 19.53 29.48 -28.60
C ALA A 53 18.86 29.63 -29.98
N HIS A 54 18.60 30.86 -30.42
CA HIS A 54 17.68 31.24 -31.51
C HIS A 54 16.19 30.99 -31.17
N ASP A 55 15.25 31.95 -31.31
CA ASP A 55 15.34 33.31 -31.90
C ASP A 55 14.60 34.39 -31.09
N ALA A 56 14.73 35.65 -31.54
CA ALA A 56 14.36 36.87 -30.84
C ALA A 56 12.88 37.29 -30.99
N ALA A 57 12.51 38.30 -30.18
CA ALA A 57 11.21 39.00 -30.12
C ALA A 57 11.01 39.99 -31.31
N PRO A 58 9.92 40.79 -31.42
CA PRO A 58 8.77 40.93 -30.51
C PRO A 58 7.37 40.93 -31.17
N THR A 59 6.32 40.94 -30.34
CA THR A 59 4.93 41.25 -30.76
C THR A 59 4.40 42.48 -30.04
N GLU A 60 3.88 43.46 -30.79
CA GLU A 60 3.25 44.67 -30.24
C GLU A 60 1.76 44.49 -29.91
N ARG A 61 1.36 45.16 -28.82
CA ARG A 61 0.10 45.90 -28.56
C ARG A 61 -1.20 45.49 -29.30
N ARG A 62 -2.18 45.03 -28.51
CA ARG A 62 -3.65 45.26 -28.66
C ARG A 62 -3.98 46.77 -28.43
N PRO A 63 -5.22 47.34 -28.62
CA PRO A 63 -6.57 46.75 -28.60
C PRO A 63 -7.56 47.35 -29.67
N PRO A 64 -8.88 47.62 -29.42
CA PRO A 64 -9.99 46.66 -29.42
C PRO A 64 -11.23 47.04 -30.30
N GLY A 65 -12.18 46.10 -30.44
CA GLY A 65 -13.58 46.35 -30.80
C GLY A 65 -14.20 45.16 -31.55
N PHE A 66 -15.51 44.97 -31.70
CA PHE A 66 -16.74 45.30 -30.95
C PHE A 66 -17.89 44.62 -31.75
N TRP A 67 -18.95 44.15 -31.06
CA TRP A 67 -20.28 43.76 -31.59
C TRP A 67 -20.57 42.42 -32.32
N ARG A 68 -21.68 41.81 -31.84
CA ARG A 68 -22.76 40.99 -32.47
C ARG A 68 -22.36 39.87 -33.45
N ALA A 69 -22.62 38.59 -33.16
CA ALA A 69 -23.91 37.90 -32.88
C ALA A 69 -24.70 37.52 -34.15
N GLU A 70 -24.85 36.22 -34.40
CA GLU A 70 -26.08 35.62 -34.95
C GLU A 70 -26.09 34.09 -34.76
N LEU A 71 -27.28 33.56 -34.44
CA LEU A 71 -27.63 32.14 -34.53
C LEU A 71 -28.57 31.99 -35.72
N PRO A 72 -28.63 30.79 -36.34
CA PRO A 72 -29.96 30.25 -36.64
C PRO A 72 -30.22 28.92 -35.94
N ARG A 73 -31.44 28.77 -35.44
CA ARG A 73 -32.04 27.46 -35.17
C ARG A 73 -32.64 26.93 -36.47
N GLY A 74 -32.44 25.65 -36.75
CA GLY A 74 -33.22 24.89 -37.73
C GLY A 74 -33.65 23.56 -37.13
N ARG A 75 -34.93 23.41 -36.80
CA ARG A 75 -35.54 22.09 -36.59
C ARG A 75 -36.01 21.58 -37.96
N GLU A 76 -35.89 20.29 -38.21
CA GLU A 76 -37.04 19.54 -38.72
C GLU A 76 -36.95 18.04 -38.43
N ARG A 77 -38.06 17.33 -38.66
CA ARG A 77 -38.30 15.94 -38.26
C ARG A 77 -38.38 15.07 -39.52
N GLY A 78 -38.05 13.78 -39.44
CA GLY A 78 -38.40 12.89 -40.55
C GLY A 78 -37.94 11.44 -40.43
N ALA A 79 -38.93 10.54 -40.39
CA ALA A 79 -38.94 9.16 -40.90
C ALA A 79 -37.90 8.13 -40.42
N ALA A 80 -38.42 6.99 -39.96
CA ALA A 80 -37.68 5.73 -39.82
C ALA A 80 -37.69 4.94 -41.13
N ILE A 81 -36.58 4.25 -41.44
CA ILE A 81 -36.49 3.17 -42.43
C ILE A 81 -35.51 2.12 -41.89
N GLU A 82 -35.99 0.92 -41.55
CA GLU A 82 -35.16 -0.30 -41.58
C GLU A 82 -35.05 -0.79 -43.04
N PRO A 83 -33.99 -1.52 -43.42
CA PRO A 83 -34.27 -2.94 -43.67
C PRO A 83 -33.15 -3.95 -43.34
N GLU A 84 -33.65 -5.17 -43.08
CA GLU A 84 -33.12 -6.48 -43.49
C GLU A 84 -31.96 -7.20 -42.76
N ARG A 85 -32.25 -8.49 -42.50
CA ARG A 85 -31.32 -9.56 -42.11
C ARG A 85 -31.01 -10.43 -43.34
N PRO A 86 -29.83 -11.07 -43.41
CA PRO A 86 -29.66 -12.33 -44.13
C PRO A 86 -30.01 -13.55 -43.24
N ARG A 87 -30.43 -14.65 -43.89
CA ARG A 87 -30.75 -15.94 -43.24
C ARG A 87 -29.55 -16.91 -43.24
N ARG A 88 -29.70 -17.99 -42.46
CA ARG A 88 -28.73 -19.08 -42.21
C ARG A 88 -28.38 -19.94 -43.44
N SER A 89 -27.13 -20.42 -43.48
CA SER A 89 -26.70 -21.79 -43.84
C SER A 89 -25.27 -21.97 -43.29
N SER A 90 -24.70 -23.14 -43.01
CA SER A 90 -25.16 -24.54 -42.93
C SER A 90 -24.28 -25.31 -41.92
N ALA A 91 -24.68 -26.52 -41.52
CA ALA A 91 -24.02 -27.30 -40.47
C ALA A 91 -22.68 -27.94 -40.87
N LEU A 92 -21.84 -28.24 -39.86
CA LEU A 92 -20.84 -29.31 -39.89
C LEU A 92 -20.75 -29.96 -38.49
N HIS A 93 -20.62 -31.28 -38.45
CA HIS A 93 -20.58 -32.12 -37.24
C HIS A 93 -19.32 -31.82 -36.41
N CYS A 94 -19.42 -31.62 -35.10
CA CYS A 94 -19.55 -32.64 -34.04
C CYS A 94 -18.32 -33.55 -33.89
N LEU A 95 -17.54 -33.30 -32.84
CA LEU A 95 -16.81 -34.34 -32.11
C LEU A 95 -16.88 -34.01 -30.62
N CYS A 96 -17.65 -34.79 -29.86
CA CYS A 96 -17.74 -34.65 -28.41
C CYS A 96 -16.57 -35.37 -27.73
N LEU A 97 -16.02 -34.75 -26.70
CA LEU A 97 -15.41 -35.47 -25.58
C LEU A 97 -16.12 -35.00 -24.31
N GLU A 98 -16.63 -35.97 -23.56
CA GLU A 98 -17.37 -35.76 -22.33
C GLU A 98 -16.41 -35.39 -21.19
N VAL A 99 -16.73 -34.32 -20.45
CA VAL A 99 -16.30 -34.13 -19.07
C VAL A 99 -17.54 -33.71 -18.29
N GLU A 100 -17.72 -34.31 -17.12
CA GLU A 100 -19.01 -34.46 -16.45
C GLU A 100 -19.67 -33.14 -16.02
N ARG A 101 -21.01 -33.14 -16.05
CA ARG A 101 -21.81 -32.10 -15.39
C ARG A 101 -21.63 -32.21 -13.87
N ILE A 102 -21.00 -31.21 -13.26
CA ILE A 102 -21.19 -30.94 -11.83
C ILE A 102 -22.46 -30.12 -11.66
N ASP A 103 -23.36 -30.64 -10.83
CA ASP A 103 -24.68 -30.05 -10.59
C ASP A 103 -24.59 -28.71 -9.84
N LEU A 104 -25.15 -27.65 -10.42
CA LEU A 104 -25.07 -26.29 -9.87
C LEU A 104 -26.17 -25.96 -8.84
N HIS A 105 -27.04 -26.92 -8.52
CA HIS A 105 -28.14 -26.76 -7.56
C HIS A 105 -27.84 -27.37 -6.17
N ALA A 106 -26.67 -27.04 -5.59
CA ALA A 106 -26.34 -27.34 -4.20
C ALA A 106 -25.63 -26.18 -3.46
N LEU A 107 -25.88 -24.92 -3.86
CA LEU A 107 -25.37 -23.76 -3.13
C LEU A 107 -26.23 -23.46 -1.89
N GLY A 108 -25.87 -24.13 -0.80
CA GLY A 108 -26.37 -23.83 0.54
C GLY A 108 -26.09 -22.38 0.96
N THR A 109 -26.98 -21.85 1.80
CA THR A 109 -27.03 -20.48 2.32
C THR A 109 -25.70 -19.88 2.79
N SER A 110 -25.61 -18.54 2.71
CA SER A 110 -24.50 -17.65 3.14
C SER A 110 -23.74 -18.01 4.45
N ALA A 111 -24.37 -18.73 5.38
CA ALA A 111 -23.73 -19.24 6.59
C ALA A 111 -22.54 -20.19 6.32
N ALA A 112 -22.55 -20.95 5.21
CA ALA A 112 -21.49 -21.92 4.91
C ALA A 112 -20.13 -21.25 4.59
N VAL A 113 -20.13 -20.03 4.06
CA VAL A 113 -18.91 -19.24 3.82
C VAL A 113 -18.37 -18.69 5.14
N GLN A 114 -19.24 -18.27 6.07
CA GLN A 114 -18.84 -17.80 7.40
C GLN A 114 -18.24 -18.92 8.27
N ALA A 115 -18.69 -20.17 8.13
CA ALA A 115 -18.20 -21.31 8.90
C ALA A 115 -16.71 -21.67 8.66
N ARG A 116 -16.09 -21.22 7.55
CA ARG A 116 -14.64 -21.43 7.30
C ARG A 116 -13.72 -20.50 8.11
N TRP A 117 -14.23 -19.43 8.74
CA TRP A 117 -13.43 -18.38 9.39
C TRP A 117 -12.96 -18.69 10.83
N GLY A 118 -12.89 -19.98 11.18
CA GLY A 118 -12.50 -20.48 12.51
C GLY A 118 -11.33 -21.47 12.55
N GLN A 119 -10.82 -21.98 11.41
CA GLN A 119 -9.89 -23.13 11.37
C GLN A 119 -8.49 -22.87 10.80
N ARG A 120 -7.97 -21.65 10.93
CA ARG A 120 -6.52 -21.44 10.98
C ARG A 120 -6.18 -20.55 12.17
N ALA A 121 -5.84 -21.20 13.28
CA ALA A 121 -5.02 -20.54 14.28
C ALA A 121 -3.74 -20.04 13.58
N PRO A 122 -3.27 -18.80 13.85
CA PRO A 122 -1.91 -18.44 13.46
C PRO A 122 -0.94 -19.45 14.07
N PRO A 123 0.22 -19.73 13.42
CA PRO A 123 1.22 -20.59 14.02
C PRO A 123 1.49 -20.10 15.43
N ARG A 124 1.49 -21.02 16.40
CA ARG A 124 1.80 -20.68 17.80
C ARG A 124 3.11 -19.91 17.80
N VAL A 125 3.08 -18.70 18.32
CA VAL A 125 4.29 -17.90 18.52
C VAL A 125 5.05 -18.53 19.68
N ASN A 126 5.74 -19.64 19.39
CA ASN A 126 6.91 -20.03 20.15
C ASN A 126 7.82 -18.80 20.14
N ALA A 127 8.31 -18.39 21.31
CA ALA A 127 9.20 -17.25 21.42
C ALA A 127 10.35 -17.44 20.41
N ILE A 128 10.42 -16.56 19.42
CA ILE A 128 11.43 -16.65 18.37
C ILE A 128 12.77 -16.45 19.07
N ALA A 129 13.59 -17.50 19.09
CA ALA A 129 14.88 -17.48 19.78
C ALA A 129 15.67 -16.25 19.29
N GLN A 130 16.23 -15.48 20.22
CA GLN A 130 16.92 -14.20 19.94
C GLN A 130 17.99 -14.38 18.83
N ASP A 131 18.66 -15.54 18.83
CA ASP A 131 19.64 -15.97 17.83
C ASP A 131 19.11 -15.90 16.39
N SER A 132 17.81 -16.14 16.18
CA SER A 132 17.15 -16.08 14.86
C SER A 132 17.18 -14.67 14.27
N TRP A 133 17.00 -13.65 15.11
CA TRP A 133 17.03 -12.24 14.69
C TRP A 133 18.46 -11.78 14.43
N SER A 134 19.42 -12.15 15.30
CA SER A 134 20.83 -11.87 15.09
C SER A 134 21.36 -12.55 13.80
N ALA A 135 21.00 -13.81 13.57
CA ALA A 135 21.35 -14.55 12.36
C ALA A 135 20.64 -14.03 11.09
N PHE A 136 19.43 -13.48 11.21
CA PHE A 136 18.76 -12.78 10.11
C PHE A 136 19.51 -11.50 9.73
N LEU A 137 19.79 -10.64 10.71
CA LEU A 137 20.47 -9.36 10.50
C LEU A 137 21.88 -9.55 9.93
N ALA A 138 22.64 -10.51 10.45
CA ALA A 138 23.97 -10.85 9.94
C ALA A 138 23.95 -11.35 8.49
N ALA A 139 22.90 -12.09 8.10
CA ALA A 139 22.76 -12.60 6.74
C ALA A 139 22.32 -11.52 5.73
N VAL A 140 21.42 -10.61 6.10
CA VAL A 140 20.90 -9.59 5.16
C VAL A 140 21.76 -8.34 5.06
N ARG A 141 22.35 -7.83 6.17
CA ARG A 141 23.08 -6.54 6.18
C ARG A 141 24.14 -6.40 5.06
N PRO A 142 24.95 -7.42 4.71
CA PRO A 142 25.95 -7.31 3.64
C PRO A 142 25.38 -7.29 2.22
N LEU A 143 24.10 -7.66 2.04
CA LEU A 143 23.45 -7.82 0.74
C LEU A 143 22.60 -6.61 0.33
N LEU A 144 22.30 -5.71 1.27
CA LEU A 144 21.38 -4.60 1.06
C LEU A 144 22.09 -3.37 0.49
N GLY A 145 21.39 -2.64 -0.40
CA GLY A 145 21.85 -1.37 -0.93
C GLY A 145 22.10 -0.33 0.17
N ALA A 146 23.09 0.54 -0.04
CA ALA A 146 23.58 1.49 0.97
C ALA A 146 22.52 2.51 1.48
N THR A 147 21.41 2.70 0.76
CA THR A 147 20.30 3.57 1.17
C THR A 147 19.14 2.81 1.82
N THR A 148 19.20 1.48 1.93
CA THR A 148 18.22 0.70 2.68
C THR A 148 18.37 0.95 4.19
N LYS A 149 17.30 1.43 4.83
CA LYS A 149 17.26 1.50 6.29
C LYS A 149 16.99 0.09 6.84
N LEU A 150 17.83 -0.37 7.78
CA LEU A 150 17.58 -1.60 8.56
C LEU A 150 18.04 -1.40 10.01
N VAL A 151 17.07 -1.31 10.92
CA VAL A 151 17.27 -0.94 12.33
C VAL A 151 16.47 -1.85 13.26
N GLU A 152 16.95 -1.99 14.50
CA GLU A 152 16.28 -2.74 15.56
C GLU A 152 15.53 -1.79 16.49
N ARG A 153 14.43 -2.25 17.10
CA ARG A 153 13.66 -1.52 18.13
C ARG A 153 13.14 -0.13 17.72
N GLU A 154 12.88 0.10 16.43
CA GLU A 154 12.32 1.37 15.93
C GLU A 154 10.87 1.55 16.39
N LEU A 155 10.56 2.68 17.04
CA LEU A 155 9.21 3.05 17.44
C LEU A 155 8.26 3.22 16.24
N LEU A 156 7.12 2.55 16.31
CA LEU A 156 6.10 2.58 15.25
C LEU A 156 5.08 3.71 15.41
N GLY A 157 4.84 4.20 16.64
CA GLY A 157 3.94 5.33 16.90
C GLY A 157 4.16 6.52 15.96
N PRO A 158 5.37 7.09 15.84
CA PRO A 158 5.65 8.20 14.91
C PRO A 158 5.40 7.90 13.42
N LYS A 159 5.16 6.64 13.04
CA LYS A 159 4.89 6.18 11.66
C LYS A 159 3.42 5.87 11.39
N THR A 160 2.55 5.87 12.41
CA THR A 160 1.09 5.72 12.26
C THR A 160 0.40 7.08 12.26
N THR A 161 -0.79 7.19 11.63
CA THR A 161 -1.56 8.46 11.72
C THR A 161 -2.25 8.65 13.06
N MET A 162 -2.43 7.59 13.85
CA MET A 162 -2.94 7.65 15.22
C MET A 162 -1.86 8.01 16.25
N ARG A 163 -0.58 7.90 15.88
CA ARG A 163 0.58 8.19 16.74
C ARG A 163 0.70 7.32 17.99
N VAL A 164 0.12 6.11 17.95
CA VAL A 164 0.25 5.08 18.99
C VAL A 164 1.07 3.90 18.46
N GLY A 165 1.85 3.27 19.33
CA GLY A 165 2.64 2.08 19.00
C GLY A 165 4.06 2.05 19.56
N GLY A 166 4.39 0.93 20.19
CA GLY A 166 5.72 0.56 20.63
C GLY A 166 6.68 0.20 19.49
N PRO A 167 7.82 -0.45 19.80
CA PRO A 167 8.87 -0.74 18.83
C PRO A 167 8.58 -1.98 17.96
N ALA A 168 8.97 -1.94 16.68
CA ALA A 168 9.18 -3.15 15.91
C ALA A 168 10.46 -3.85 16.36
N ARG A 169 10.50 -5.19 16.39
CA ARG A 169 11.75 -5.95 16.60
C ARG A 169 12.83 -5.52 15.60
N VAL A 170 12.50 -5.61 14.31
CA VAL A 170 13.30 -5.08 13.20
C VAL A 170 12.39 -4.24 12.32
N TYR A 171 12.88 -3.08 11.88
CA TYR A 171 12.21 -2.20 10.95
C TYR A 171 13.10 -1.92 9.73
N ALA A 172 12.50 -1.99 8.54
CA ALA A 172 13.20 -1.83 7.28
C ALA A 172 12.49 -0.84 6.34
N GLU A 173 13.28 -0.01 5.65
CA GLU A 173 12.85 0.76 4.48
C GLU A 173 13.76 0.35 3.31
N PRO A 174 13.39 -0.69 2.53
CA PRO A 174 14.21 -1.16 1.42
C PRO A 174 14.28 -0.08 0.34
N ALA A 175 15.48 0.13 -0.21
CA ALA A 175 15.72 1.12 -1.24
C ALA A 175 15.04 0.75 -2.56
N ASN A 176 15.06 -0.54 -2.89
CA ASN A 176 14.64 -1.09 -4.17
C ASN A 176 14.06 -2.50 -4.01
N GLU A 177 13.62 -3.10 -5.13
CA GLU A 177 12.99 -4.42 -5.14
C GLU A 177 13.92 -5.58 -4.75
N ALA A 178 15.22 -5.50 -5.07
CA ALA A 178 16.17 -6.56 -4.71
C ALA A 178 16.42 -6.59 -3.19
N ASP A 179 16.48 -5.42 -2.56
CA ASP A 179 16.57 -5.28 -1.10
C ASP A 179 15.30 -5.82 -0.42
N LEU A 180 14.12 -5.51 -0.96
CA LEU A 180 12.84 -6.06 -0.48
C LEU A 180 12.80 -7.59 -0.62
N ALA A 181 13.17 -8.14 -1.77
CA ALA A 181 13.20 -9.58 -2.00
C ALA A 181 14.17 -10.30 -1.06
N THR A 182 15.35 -9.71 -0.82
CA THR A 182 16.36 -10.22 0.12
C THR A 182 15.81 -10.29 1.54
N LEU A 183 15.17 -9.21 2.02
CA LEU A 183 14.54 -9.16 3.34
C LEU A 183 13.41 -10.20 3.49
N LEU A 184 12.51 -10.28 2.51
CA LEU A 184 11.37 -11.21 2.52
C LEU A 184 11.85 -12.67 2.51
N ALA A 185 12.70 -13.05 1.56
CA ALA A 185 13.18 -14.43 1.43
C ALA A 185 13.98 -14.88 2.68
N ALA A 186 14.84 -14.01 3.23
CA ALA A 186 15.64 -14.33 4.42
C ALA A 186 14.79 -14.45 5.70
N ALA A 187 13.69 -13.69 5.80
CA ALA A 187 12.71 -13.81 6.89
C ALA A 187 11.85 -15.07 6.74
N HIS A 188 11.34 -15.33 5.54
CA HIS A 188 10.55 -16.52 5.21
C HIS A 188 11.31 -17.82 5.47
N ALA A 189 12.57 -17.91 5.03
CA ALA A 189 13.45 -19.06 5.28
C ALA A 189 13.74 -19.33 6.77
N ARG A 190 13.46 -18.37 7.65
CA ARG A 190 13.63 -18.47 9.12
C ARG A 190 12.30 -18.50 9.87
N GLY A 191 11.16 -18.49 9.17
CA GLY A 191 9.82 -18.43 9.79
C GLY A 191 9.54 -17.12 10.54
N LEU A 192 10.27 -16.04 10.25
CA LEU A 192 10.12 -14.76 10.94
C LEU A 192 8.86 -14.03 10.47
N PRO A 193 7.98 -13.53 11.37
CA PRO A 193 6.82 -12.73 11.00
C PRO A 193 7.22 -11.46 10.25
N VAL A 194 6.54 -11.20 9.13
CA VAL A 194 6.70 -9.98 8.33
C VAL A 194 5.40 -9.20 8.32
N PHE A 195 5.48 -7.89 8.56
CA PHE A 195 4.33 -6.98 8.53
C PHE A 195 4.61 -5.78 7.64
N MET A 196 3.69 -5.47 6.73
CA MET A 196 3.79 -4.28 5.89
C MET A 196 3.20 -3.06 6.60
N LEU A 197 3.97 -1.97 6.65
CA LEU A 197 3.54 -0.68 7.17
C LEU A 197 3.50 0.33 6.01
N GLY A 198 2.28 0.73 5.61
CA GLY A 198 2.07 1.90 4.76
C GLY A 198 2.14 3.19 5.58
N ARG A 199 1.14 4.07 5.45
CA ARG A 199 1.01 5.26 6.33
C ARG A 199 0.48 4.96 7.75
N GLY A 200 0.35 3.69 8.12
CA GLY A 200 -0.21 3.26 9.41
C GLY A 200 -1.55 3.92 9.77
N SER A 201 -2.45 4.03 8.80
CA SER A 201 -3.67 4.84 8.92
C SER A 201 -4.98 4.07 9.08
N ASN A 202 -4.87 2.75 9.15
CA ASN A 202 -5.93 1.82 9.59
C ASN A 202 -5.38 0.88 10.67
N LEU A 203 -4.42 1.35 11.49
CA LEU A 203 -3.69 0.55 12.47
C LEU A 203 -3.78 1.15 13.88
N VAL A 204 -4.07 0.30 14.86
CA VAL A 204 -3.67 0.47 16.26
C VAL A 204 -2.47 -0.46 16.47
N VAL A 205 -1.32 0.09 16.87
CA VAL A 205 -0.11 -0.71 17.16
C VAL A 205 0.01 -0.87 18.67
N PRO A 206 0.23 -2.07 19.23
CA PRO A 206 0.37 -2.27 20.67
C PRO A 206 1.53 -1.49 21.30
N ASP A 207 1.45 -1.18 22.59
CA ASP A 207 2.46 -0.38 23.31
C ASP A 207 3.75 -1.19 23.58
N GLU A 208 3.62 -2.51 23.74
CA GLU A 208 4.72 -3.46 23.76
C GLU A 208 5.44 -3.59 22.40
N GLY A 209 4.81 -3.12 21.33
CA GLY A 209 5.34 -3.15 19.97
C GLY A 209 4.95 -4.42 19.19
N VAL A 210 5.81 -4.81 18.23
CA VAL A 210 5.57 -5.95 17.34
C VAL A 210 6.83 -6.80 17.19
N ASP A 211 6.72 -8.08 17.55
CA ASP A 211 7.80 -9.07 17.42
C ASP A 211 7.89 -9.62 15.97
N GLY A 212 8.37 -8.77 15.06
CA GLY A 212 8.48 -9.09 13.64
C GLY A 212 9.31 -8.09 12.85
N LEU A 213 9.51 -8.42 11.57
CA LEU A 213 10.12 -7.55 10.57
C LEU A 213 9.03 -6.64 10.00
N VAL A 214 9.06 -5.35 10.36
CA VAL A 214 8.15 -4.34 9.83
C VAL A 214 8.79 -3.66 8.62
N ILE A 215 8.18 -3.76 7.45
CA ILE A 215 8.71 -3.20 6.20
C ILE A 215 7.85 -2.02 5.76
N SER A 216 8.47 -0.90 5.43
CA SER A 216 7.81 0.30 4.89
C SER A 216 8.41 0.70 3.55
N LEU A 217 7.57 0.85 2.52
CA LEU A 217 7.97 1.26 1.17
C LEU A 217 8.03 2.80 1.06
N THR A 218 8.72 3.45 2.00
CA THR A 218 8.83 4.91 2.11
C THR A 218 10.01 5.50 1.34
N HIS A 219 10.98 4.69 0.94
CA HIS A 219 12.12 5.14 0.10
C HIS A 219 11.60 5.80 -1.21
N PRO A 220 12.24 6.87 -1.71
CA PRO A 220 11.74 7.64 -2.87
C PRO A 220 11.48 6.80 -4.13
N ASP A 221 12.27 5.76 -4.36
CA ASP A 221 12.15 4.88 -5.54
C ASP A 221 10.83 4.10 -5.58
N TRP A 222 10.10 3.99 -4.47
CA TRP A 222 8.74 3.43 -4.42
C TRP A 222 7.63 4.46 -4.66
N GLN A 223 7.97 5.74 -4.82
CA GLN A 223 7.03 6.86 -4.94
C GLN A 223 6.90 7.35 -6.40
N THR A 224 6.95 6.42 -7.36
CA THR A 224 6.89 6.71 -8.79
C THR A 224 5.47 6.98 -9.30
N PHE A 225 5.38 7.78 -10.36
CA PHE A 225 4.17 8.08 -11.13
C PHE A 225 4.62 8.25 -12.59
N GLU A 226 4.26 7.29 -13.45
CA GLU A 226 4.81 7.17 -14.80
C GLU A 226 3.69 6.88 -15.82
N PRO A 227 3.15 7.92 -16.48
CA PRO A 227 2.20 7.76 -17.58
C PRO A 227 2.79 6.95 -18.73
N GLN A 228 1.98 6.06 -19.31
CA GLN A 228 2.38 5.12 -20.35
C GLN A 228 1.80 5.51 -21.72
N PRO A 229 2.42 5.07 -22.84
CA PRO A 229 1.89 5.32 -24.18
C PRO A 229 0.51 4.71 -24.47
N ASP A 230 0.10 3.71 -23.70
CA ASP A 230 -1.21 3.05 -23.80
C ASP A 230 -2.32 3.75 -23.00
N GLY A 231 -2.03 4.93 -22.41
CA GLY A 231 -2.97 5.72 -21.62
C GLY A 231 -3.07 5.33 -20.14
N ARG A 232 -2.46 4.22 -19.72
CA ARG A 232 -2.39 3.83 -18.30
C ARG A 232 -1.33 4.65 -17.58
N VAL A 233 -1.32 4.57 -16.24
CA VAL A 233 -0.26 5.15 -15.40
C VAL A 233 0.28 4.08 -14.45
N TRP A 234 1.60 3.90 -14.46
CA TRP A 234 2.28 3.13 -13.43
C TRP A 234 2.44 3.96 -12.16
N VAL A 235 2.12 3.38 -11.01
CA VAL A 235 2.33 3.99 -9.70
C VAL A 235 2.98 3.02 -8.72
N GLY A 236 4.08 3.45 -8.10
CA GLY A 236 4.78 2.68 -7.07
C GLY A 236 3.98 2.59 -5.77
N ALA A 237 4.08 1.45 -5.06
CA ALA A 237 3.30 1.18 -3.85
C ALA A 237 3.60 2.13 -2.67
N GLY A 238 4.73 2.83 -2.69
CA GLY A 238 5.10 3.87 -1.74
C GLY A 238 4.41 5.23 -1.99
N LEU A 239 3.95 5.49 -3.22
CA LEU A 239 3.34 6.77 -3.59
C LEU A 239 2.13 7.08 -2.69
N ARG A 240 2.08 8.29 -2.15
CA ARG A 240 0.95 8.76 -1.33
C ARG A 240 -0.26 9.08 -2.23
N LEU A 241 -1.46 8.68 -1.83
CA LEU A 241 -2.67 8.90 -2.64
C LEU A 241 -2.92 10.38 -2.98
N LYS A 242 -2.68 11.29 -2.04
CA LYS A 242 -2.72 12.74 -2.28
C LYS A 242 -1.73 13.20 -3.38
N ASN A 243 -0.54 12.59 -3.43
CA ASN A 243 0.45 12.90 -4.47
C ASN A 243 -0.02 12.36 -5.82
N LEU A 244 -0.58 11.13 -5.85
CA LEU A 244 -1.21 10.54 -7.04
C LEU A 244 -2.29 11.46 -7.60
N CYS A 245 -3.23 11.92 -6.78
CA CYS A 245 -4.30 12.86 -7.19
C CYS A 245 -3.72 14.15 -7.80
N GLY A 246 -2.74 14.77 -7.12
CA GLY A 246 -2.11 16.01 -7.59
C GLY A 246 -1.23 15.85 -8.83
N LEU A 247 -0.66 14.67 -9.08
CA LEU A 247 0.11 14.35 -10.29
C LEU A 247 -0.82 14.03 -11.46
N ALA A 248 -1.86 13.24 -11.24
CA ALA A 248 -2.89 12.94 -12.23
C ALA A 248 -3.61 14.19 -12.72
N ALA A 249 -4.00 15.11 -11.81
CA ALA A 249 -4.58 16.39 -12.17
C ALA A 249 -3.67 17.24 -13.08
N LYS A 250 -2.36 17.28 -12.80
CA LYS A 250 -1.38 17.97 -13.65
C LYS A 250 -1.19 17.33 -15.02
N ALA A 251 -1.43 16.02 -15.13
CA ALA A 251 -1.38 15.26 -16.37
C ALA A 251 -2.72 15.24 -17.13
N GLY A 252 -3.77 15.91 -16.63
CA GLY A 252 -5.11 15.88 -17.23
C GLY A 252 -5.80 14.51 -17.12
N LEU A 253 -5.40 13.68 -16.16
CA LEU A 253 -5.91 12.32 -15.95
C LEU A 253 -6.95 12.31 -14.82
N SER A 254 -8.22 12.07 -15.17
CA SER A 254 -9.33 12.04 -14.20
C SER A 254 -9.71 10.61 -13.79
N GLY A 255 -10.48 10.49 -12.71
CA GLY A 255 -10.94 9.22 -12.14
C GLY A 255 -10.24 8.80 -10.86
N PHE A 256 -9.22 9.54 -10.41
CA PHE A 256 -8.46 9.29 -9.18
C PHE A 256 -8.85 10.19 -8.01
N GLU A 257 -9.68 11.20 -8.25
CA GLU A 257 -9.99 12.28 -7.30
C GLU A 257 -10.59 11.76 -6.00
N PHE A 258 -11.35 10.65 -6.07
CA PHE A 258 -11.95 9.97 -4.92
C PHE A 258 -10.90 9.49 -3.88
N MET A 259 -9.64 9.34 -4.29
CA MET A 259 -8.53 8.99 -3.40
C MET A 259 -8.04 10.18 -2.56
N GLU A 260 -8.42 11.42 -2.88
CA GLU A 260 -8.05 12.59 -2.09
C GLU A 260 -8.63 12.50 -0.68
N GLY A 261 -7.84 12.90 0.30
CA GLY A 261 -8.20 12.78 1.71
C GLY A 261 -8.05 11.36 2.28
N ILE A 262 -7.97 10.29 1.49
CA ILE A 262 -7.65 8.95 2.00
C ILE A 262 -6.19 8.96 2.49
N PRO A 263 -5.93 8.73 3.79
CA PRO A 263 -4.60 8.90 4.37
C PRO A 263 -3.66 7.71 4.11
N ALA A 264 -3.56 7.20 2.88
CA ALA A 264 -2.79 5.99 2.55
C ALA A 264 -1.65 6.21 1.53
N SER A 265 -0.83 5.17 1.34
CA SER A 265 -0.02 4.97 0.13
C SER A 265 -0.73 4.00 -0.82
N VAL A 266 -0.33 3.93 -2.08
CA VAL A 266 -0.87 3.02 -3.09
C VAL A 266 -0.89 1.58 -2.61
N GLY A 267 0.19 1.07 -2.02
CA GLY A 267 0.25 -0.32 -1.51
C GLY A 267 -0.78 -0.61 -0.41
N GLY A 268 -1.00 0.36 0.50
CA GLY A 268 -2.07 0.25 1.50
C GLY A 268 -3.46 0.37 0.90
N ALA A 269 -3.62 1.20 -0.14
CA ALA A 269 -4.88 1.38 -0.86
C ALA A 269 -5.29 0.16 -1.68
N LEU A 270 -4.32 -0.56 -2.24
CA LEU A 270 -4.50 -1.85 -2.91
C LEU A 270 -4.91 -2.91 -1.87
N ARG A 271 -4.12 -3.11 -0.80
CA ARG A 271 -4.43 -4.13 0.23
C ARG A 271 -5.82 -3.96 0.84
N MET A 272 -6.25 -2.71 1.08
CA MET A 272 -7.52 -2.39 1.74
C MET A 272 -8.66 -2.09 0.76
N ASN A 273 -8.51 -2.31 -0.56
CA ASN A 273 -9.43 -1.83 -1.60
C ASN A 273 -10.05 -0.45 -1.24
N ALA A 274 -9.17 0.51 -0.93
CA ALA A 274 -9.55 1.74 -0.25
C ALA A 274 -10.51 2.55 -1.10
N GLY A 275 -11.53 3.12 -0.48
CA GLY A 275 -12.59 3.80 -1.21
C GLY A 275 -13.31 4.85 -0.38
N ALA A 276 -13.62 5.96 -1.05
CA ALA A 276 -14.33 7.12 -0.53
C ALA A 276 -15.10 7.76 -1.69
N MET A 277 -16.07 8.63 -1.37
CA MET A 277 -16.82 9.42 -2.37
C MET A 277 -17.46 8.60 -3.52
N GLY A 278 -17.76 7.31 -3.30
CA GLY A 278 -18.37 6.44 -4.31
C GLY A 278 -17.40 5.81 -5.31
N GLY A 279 -16.08 5.85 -5.05
CA GLY A 279 -15.07 5.10 -5.80
C GLY A 279 -14.19 4.24 -4.91
N TRP A 280 -13.61 3.18 -5.48
CA TRP A 280 -12.71 2.22 -4.82
C TRP A 280 -11.41 2.05 -5.62
N THR A 281 -10.30 1.71 -4.96
CA THR A 281 -8.98 1.55 -5.60
C THR A 281 -9.07 0.63 -6.83
N PHE A 282 -9.75 -0.51 -6.70
CA PHE A 282 -9.86 -1.46 -7.81
C PHE A 282 -10.83 -1.04 -8.92
N ASP A 283 -11.54 0.09 -8.82
CA ASP A 283 -12.27 0.66 -9.97
C ASP A 283 -11.31 1.07 -11.10
N VAL A 284 -10.10 1.50 -10.72
CA VAL A 284 -9.08 2.06 -11.62
C VAL A 284 -7.84 1.18 -11.76
N VAL A 285 -7.78 0.01 -11.13
CA VAL A 285 -6.65 -0.93 -11.27
C VAL A 285 -6.86 -1.82 -12.50
N ASP A 286 -5.85 -1.88 -13.37
CA ASP A 286 -5.78 -2.87 -14.45
C ASP A 286 -4.91 -4.06 -14.05
N GLU A 287 -3.74 -3.79 -13.45
CA GLU A 287 -2.70 -4.77 -13.18
C GLU A 287 -1.89 -4.38 -11.94
N VAL A 288 -1.61 -5.36 -11.08
CA VAL A 288 -0.79 -5.20 -9.87
C VAL A 288 0.45 -6.08 -9.99
N HIS A 289 1.62 -5.51 -9.70
CA HIS A 289 2.85 -6.28 -9.56
C HIS A 289 3.08 -6.50 -8.06
N LEU A 290 3.34 -7.74 -7.68
CA LEU A 290 3.50 -8.13 -6.30
C LEU A 290 4.68 -9.08 -6.11
N LEU A 291 5.16 -9.14 -4.88
CA LEU A 291 6.25 -9.98 -4.44
C LEU A 291 5.74 -10.84 -3.29
N THR A 292 5.76 -12.16 -3.45
CA THR A 292 5.36 -13.09 -2.38
C THR A 292 6.33 -13.01 -1.20
N LEU A 293 5.92 -13.47 -0.01
CA LEU A 293 6.83 -13.53 1.13
C LEU A 293 8.06 -14.42 0.90
N ALA A 294 8.00 -15.36 -0.05
CA ALA A 294 9.15 -16.16 -0.48
C ALA A 294 10.09 -15.42 -1.47
N GLY A 295 9.83 -14.16 -1.81
CA GLY A 295 10.63 -13.37 -2.76
C GLY A 295 10.32 -13.64 -4.25
N ALA A 296 9.26 -14.38 -4.58
CA ALA A 296 8.88 -14.64 -5.97
C ALA A 296 7.97 -13.54 -6.52
N LYS A 297 8.32 -12.95 -7.67
CA LYS A 297 7.51 -11.94 -8.36
C LYS A 297 6.25 -12.58 -8.97
N ARG A 298 5.13 -11.86 -8.95
CA ARG A 298 3.94 -12.17 -9.75
C ARG A 298 3.34 -10.88 -10.32
N VAL A 299 2.75 -10.98 -11.50
CA VAL A 299 1.97 -9.92 -12.13
C VAL A 299 0.55 -10.44 -12.28
N LEU A 300 -0.44 -9.72 -11.74
CA LEU A 300 -1.84 -10.11 -11.78
C LEU A 300 -2.68 -8.98 -12.36
N LYS A 301 -3.48 -9.30 -13.38
CA LYS A 301 -4.56 -8.40 -13.82
C LYS A 301 -5.67 -8.39 -12.77
N LYS A 302 -6.43 -7.29 -12.68
CA LYS A 302 -7.60 -7.16 -11.78
C LYS A 302 -8.54 -8.36 -11.81
N ALA A 303 -8.81 -8.92 -12.98
CA ALA A 303 -9.70 -10.08 -13.15
C ALA A 303 -9.17 -11.40 -12.53
N ALA A 304 -7.89 -11.45 -12.15
CA ALA A 304 -7.25 -12.59 -11.50
C ALA A 304 -6.96 -12.33 -10.00
N MET A 305 -7.55 -11.28 -9.41
CA MET A 305 -7.41 -10.91 -8.01
C MET A 305 -8.75 -11.01 -7.28
N HIS A 306 -8.73 -11.51 -6.04
CA HIS A 306 -9.91 -11.66 -5.21
C HIS A 306 -10.04 -10.42 -4.32
N VAL A 307 -10.94 -9.53 -4.70
CA VAL A 307 -11.10 -8.19 -4.13
C VAL A 307 -12.51 -8.01 -3.60
N ASP A 308 -12.61 -7.70 -2.32
CA ASP A 308 -13.86 -7.54 -1.58
C ASP A 308 -13.97 -6.14 -0.95
N TYR A 309 -15.04 -5.88 -0.20
CA TYR A 309 -15.14 -4.67 0.61
C TYR A 309 -14.01 -4.64 1.65
N ARG A 310 -13.15 -3.63 1.55
CA ARG A 310 -11.99 -3.40 2.42
C ARG A 310 -10.90 -4.48 2.39
N HIS A 311 -10.86 -5.31 1.35
CA HIS A 311 -10.03 -6.52 1.33
C HIS A 311 -9.48 -6.86 -0.07
N CYS A 312 -8.31 -7.49 -0.09
CA CYS A 312 -7.70 -8.12 -1.25
C CYS A 312 -6.87 -9.32 -0.81
N ALA A 313 -7.27 -10.53 -1.21
CA ALA A 313 -6.74 -11.78 -0.67
C ALA A 313 -5.25 -11.99 -1.01
N GLU A 314 -4.83 -11.69 -2.24
CA GLU A 314 -3.44 -11.90 -2.66
C GLU A 314 -2.46 -11.06 -1.85
N LEU A 315 -2.89 -9.85 -1.46
CA LEU A 315 -2.10 -8.88 -0.70
C LEU A 315 -2.14 -9.12 0.81
N GLU A 316 -2.79 -10.20 1.29
CA GLU A 316 -2.57 -10.72 2.63
C GLU A 316 -1.21 -11.44 2.74
N THR A 317 -0.88 -12.24 1.72
CA THR A 317 0.31 -13.12 1.65
C THR A 317 1.43 -12.61 0.72
N ALA A 318 1.31 -11.37 0.25
CA ALA A 318 2.28 -10.74 -0.63
C ALA A 318 2.34 -9.23 -0.44
N VAL A 319 3.39 -8.62 -0.99
CA VAL A 319 3.65 -7.18 -0.97
C VAL A 319 3.40 -6.61 -2.35
N ALA A 320 2.51 -5.62 -2.48
CA ALA A 320 2.37 -4.86 -3.72
C ALA A 320 3.63 -4.01 -3.95
N LEU A 321 4.18 -4.08 -5.16
CA LEU A 321 5.31 -3.26 -5.62
C LEU A 321 4.81 -1.97 -6.27
N GLY A 322 3.70 -2.08 -6.99
CA GLY A 322 3.03 -1.00 -7.73
C GLY A 322 1.86 -1.55 -8.54
N ALA A 323 1.19 -0.66 -9.27
CA ALA A 323 0.10 -1.03 -10.16
C ALA A 323 0.08 -0.16 -11.42
N PHE A 324 -0.41 -0.72 -12.53
CA PHE A 324 -0.94 0.05 -13.63
C PHE A 324 -2.38 0.42 -13.33
N LEU A 325 -2.68 1.71 -13.39
CA LEU A 325 -4.03 2.24 -13.25
C LEU A 325 -4.55 2.81 -14.58
N ALA A 326 -5.82 2.58 -14.86
CA ALA A 326 -6.54 3.21 -15.96
C ALA A 326 -7.22 4.51 -15.46
N PRO A 327 -6.92 5.69 -16.05
CA PRO A 327 -7.74 6.88 -15.85
C PRO A 327 -9.13 6.66 -16.47
N ARG A 328 -10.17 7.27 -15.91
CA ARG A 328 -11.53 7.15 -16.46
C ARG A 328 -11.69 7.91 -17.78
N GLN A 329 -11.06 9.08 -17.88
CA GLN A 329 -11.01 9.92 -19.08
C GLN A 329 -9.90 10.97 -18.94
N HIS A 330 -9.47 11.55 -20.06
CA HIS A 330 -8.78 12.82 -20.04
C HIS A 330 -9.77 13.95 -19.75
N ALA A 331 -9.36 14.91 -18.91
CA ALA A 331 -10.15 16.09 -18.60
C ALA A 331 -9.25 17.31 -18.36
N ASP A 332 -9.86 18.50 -18.36
CA ASP A 332 -9.14 19.73 -18.02
C ASP A 332 -8.56 19.67 -16.59
N ALA A 333 -7.32 20.13 -16.44
CA ALA A 333 -6.58 20.07 -15.20
C ALA A 333 -7.20 20.95 -14.09
N ALA A 334 -7.85 22.06 -14.44
CA ALA A 334 -8.54 22.91 -13.46
C ALA A 334 -9.84 22.26 -12.97
N ALA A 335 -10.59 21.59 -13.87
CA ALA A 335 -11.77 20.81 -13.49
C ALA A 335 -11.43 19.66 -12.51
N ILE A 336 -10.38 18.88 -12.80
CA ILE A 336 -9.90 17.81 -11.89
C ILE A 336 -9.48 18.41 -10.54
N LYS A 337 -8.75 19.53 -10.54
CA LYS A 337 -8.32 20.23 -9.31
C LYS A 337 -9.52 20.72 -8.49
N GLN A 338 -10.54 21.28 -9.13
CA GLN A 338 -11.78 21.73 -8.46
C GLN A 338 -12.52 20.56 -7.79
N GLN A 339 -12.51 19.36 -8.41
CA GLN A 339 -13.09 18.16 -7.81
C GLN A 339 -12.29 17.68 -6.59
N ILE A 340 -10.95 17.67 -6.67
CA ILE A 340 -10.04 17.36 -5.55
C ILE A 340 -10.27 18.34 -4.39
N GLU A 341 -10.43 19.64 -4.66
CA GLU A 341 -10.74 20.66 -3.65
C GLU A 341 -12.12 20.44 -3.00
N THR A 342 -13.13 20.05 -3.79
CA THR A 342 -14.47 19.71 -3.29
C THR A 342 -14.44 18.53 -2.31
N TYR A 343 -13.76 17.44 -2.67
CA TYR A 343 -13.58 16.29 -1.77
C TYR A 343 -12.72 16.62 -0.54
N THR A 344 -11.70 17.48 -0.69
CA THR A 344 -10.89 17.98 0.41
C THR A 344 -11.75 18.73 1.44
N LYS A 345 -12.61 19.67 1.01
CA LYS A 345 -13.51 20.43 1.89
C LYS A 345 -14.48 19.51 2.61
N LYS A 346 -15.21 18.68 1.87
CA LYS A 346 -16.17 17.69 2.41
C LYS A 346 -15.53 16.78 3.46
N ARG A 347 -14.27 16.37 3.29
CA ARG A 347 -13.55 15.59 4.31
C ARG A 347 -13.19 16.40 5.55
N GLN A 348 -12.73 17.64 5.39
CA GLN A 348 -12.38 18.51 6.53
C GLN A 348 -13.59 18.91 7.38
N GLU A 349 -14.77 18.97 6.78
CA GLU A 349 -16.04 19.26 7.46
C GLU A 349 -16.60 18.04 8.22
N SER A 350 -16.34 16.82 7.73
CA SER A 350 -16.97 15.58 8.23
C SER A 350 -16.06 14.67 9.06
N GLN A 351 -14.75 14.95 9.16
CA GLN A 351 -13.79 14.08 9.85
C GLN A 351 -12.78 14.88 10.69
N PRO A 352 -12.32 14.34 11.84
CA PRO A 352 -11.31 15.00 12.66
C PRO A 352 -9.99 15.24 11.90
N ARG A 353 -9.28 16.29 12.33
CA ARG A 353 -7.91 16.61 11.87
C ARG A 353 -6.85 16.04 12.80
N GLU A 354 -7.25 15.66 14.02
CA GLU A 354 -6.43 15.07 15.06
C GLU A 354 -5.92 13.67 14.68
N PRO A 355 -4.78 13.23 15.26
CA PRO A 355 -4.21 11.92 14.96
C PRO A 355 -5.22 10.79 15.25
N SER A 356 -5.50 9.96 14.25
CA SER A 356 -6.51 8.89 14.29
C SER A 356 -6.21 7.80 13.25
N ALA A 357 -6.91 6.68 13.32
CA ALA A 357 -6.76 5.52 12.43
C ALA A 357 -7.99 5.28 11.53
N GLY A 358 -8.73 6.35 11.20
CA GLY A 358 -9.98 6.25 10.45
C GLY A 358 -11.18 5.85 11.31
N CYS A 359 -12.17 5.23 10.67
CA CYS A 359 -13.31 4.62 11.34
C CYS A 359 -12.84 3.43 12.20
N ILE A 360 -13.22 3.43 13.46
CA ILE A 360 -12.85 2.37 14.41
C ILE A 360 -13.69 1.12 14.18
N PHE A 361 -14.99 1.28 13.92
CA PHE A 361 -15.93 0.16 13.73
C PHE A 361 -16.51 0.11 12.33
N LYS A 362 -16.82 -1.11 11.86
CA LYS A 362 -17.62 -1.35 10.65
C LYS A 362 -19.04 -0.80 10.87
N ASN A 363 -19.73 -0.44 9.79
CA ASN A 363 -21.15 -0.11 9.87
C ASN A 363 -21.98 -1.39 10.08
N PRO A 364 -22.83 -1.46 11.13
CA PRO A 364 -23.76 -2.57 11.30
C PRO A 364 -24.91 -2.51 10.29
N PRO A 365 -25.66 -3.61 10.04
CA PRO A 365 -26.76 -3.61 9.09
C PRO A 365 -27.81 -2.52 9.36
N GLY A 366 -28.23 -1.81 8.31
CA GLY A 366 -29.31 -0.82 8.37
C GLY A 366 -28.97 0.55 8.99
N THR A 367 -27.75 0.76 9.51
CA THR A 367 -27.35 2.06 10.10
C THR A 367 -25.83 2.29 9.98
N SER A 368 -25.31 3.39 10.50
CA SER A 368 -23.86 3.62 10.59
C SER A 368 -23.37 3.54 12.03
N ALA A 369 -22.16 3.01 12.25
CA ALA A 369 -21.58 2.95 13.59
C ALA A 369 -21.43 4.36 14.18
N GLY A 370 -21.09 5.35 13.35
CA GLY A 370 -21.02 6.75 13.77
C GLY A 370 -22.35 7.27 14.32
N LYS A 371 -23.47 7.02 13.64
CA LYS A 371 -24.80 7.41 14.12
C LYS A 371 -25.14 6.73 15.45
N VAL A 372 -24.92 5.41 15.55
CA VAL A 372 -25.24 4.63 16.75
C VAL A 372 -24.43 5.09 17.97
N ILE A 373 -23.12 5.37 17.81
CA ILE A 373 -22.25 5.85 18.90
C ILE A 373 -22.64 7.27 19.34
N ASP A 374 -23.04 8.13 18.39
CA ASP A 374 -23.49 9.51 18.65
C ASP A 374 -24.83 9.53 19.39
N GLU A 375 -25.79 8.69 18.99
CA GLU A 375 -27.08 8.50 19.69
C GLU A 375 -26.93 7.92 21.11
N CYS A 376 -25.83 7.20 21.39
CA CYS A 376 -25.46 6.79 22.74
C CYS A 376 -24.74 7.88 23.56
N GLY A 377 -24.62 9.10 23.03
CA GLY A 377 -24.04 10.26 23.71
C GLY A 377 -22.52 10.19 23.90
N LEU A 378 -21.81 9.36 23.13
CA LEU A 378 -20.41 9.01 23.42
C LEU A 378 -19.36 9.97 22.83
N LYS A 379 -19.77 11.02 22.09
CA LYS A 379 -18.82 12.04 21.60
C LYS A 379 -18.13 12.75 22.77
N GLY A 380 -16.81 12.81 22.74
CA GLY A 380 -16.00 13.39 23.82
C GLY A 380 -15.75 12.46 25.02
N GLU A 381 -16.27 11.23 25.02
CA GLU A 381 -15.88 10.19 25.99
C GLU A 381 -14.36 9.98 25.88
N ARG A 382 -13.66 9.98 27.03
CA ARG A 382 -12.19 9.99 27.10
C ARG A 382 -11.67 8.94 28.08
N ILE A 383 -10.63 8.21 27.69
CA ILE A 383 -9.82 7.36 28.56
C ILE A 383 -8.34 7.66 28.27
N GLY A 384 -7.57 8.02 29.30
CA GLY A 384 -6.17 8.43 29.15
C GLY A 384 -6.00 9.52 28.09
N GLY A 385 -5.16 9.30 27.08
CA GLY A 385 -5.00 10.23 25.96
C GLY A 385 -6.01 10.09 24.81
N ALA A 386 -6.85 9.05 24.83
CA ALA A 386 -7.79 8.71 23.76
C ALA A 386 -9.17 9.36 23.99
N GLU A 387 -9.75 9.98 22.95
CA GLU A 387 -11.07 10.61 23.00
C GLU A 387 -11.92 10.19 21.78
N VAL A 388 -13.22 9.96 21.96
CA VAL A 388 -14.18 9.84 20.85
C VAL A 388 -14.35 11.20 20.19
N SER A 389 -14.07 11.29 18.89
CA SER A 389 -14.10 12.56 18.17
C SER A 389 -15.45 13.24 18.24
N ARG A 390 -15.44 14.50 18.69
CA ARG A 390 -16.59 15.41 18.69
C ARG A 390 -17.12 15.72 17.28
N VAL A 391 -16.28 15.55 16.25
CA VAL A 391 -16.67 15.73 14.84
C VAL A 391 -17.40 14.49 14.32
N HIS A 392 -16.82 13.30 14.50
CA HIS A 392 -17.37 12.06 13.95
C HIS A 392 -17.23 10.89 14.94
N ALA A 393 -18.34 10.45 15.53
CA ALA A 393 -18.31 9.53 16.67
C ALA A 393 -17.67 8.15 16.39
N ASN A 394 -17.61 7.69 15.14
CA ASN A 394 -16.86 6.47 14.78
C ASN A 394 -15.32 6.65 14.73
N PHE A 395 -14.77 7.82 15.08
CA PHE A 395 -13.33 8.06 15.13
C PHE A 395 -12.91 8.21 16.58
N ILE A 396 -11.89 7.45 17.00
CA ILE A 396 -11.11 7.77 18.20
C ILE A 396 -9.90 8.60 17.76
N VAL A 397 -9.67 9.71 18.46
CA VAL A 397 -8.51 10.58 18.27
C VAL A 397 -7.55 10.43 19.44
N ASN A 398 -6.26 10.44 19.13
CA ASN A 398 -5.20 10.67 20.11
C ASN A 398 -5.17 12.18 20.39
N ARG A 399 -5.84 12.57 21.48
CA ARG A 399 -5.99 13.96 21.92
C ARG A 399 -4.72 14.46 22.61
N ASP A 400 -4.11 13.60 23.41
CA ASP A 400 -3.13 13.96 24.44
C ASP A 400 -2.27 12.75 24.78
N HIS A 401 -1.29 12.43 23.92
CA HIS A 401 -0.31 11.35 24.11
C HIS A 401 -0.92 9.97 24.45
N ALA A 402 -2.01 9.60 23.77
CA ALA A 402 -2.69 8.32 23.96
C ALA A 402 -1.75 7.11 23.80
N THR A 403 -1.96 6.10 24.63
CA THR A 403 -1.39 4.76 24.49
C THR A 403 -2.31 3.87 23.64
N ALA A 404 -1.81 2.74 23.14
CA ALA A 404 -2.67 1.73 22.53
C ALA A 404 -3.65 1.14 23.57
N ALA A 405 -3.22 0.97 24.81
CA ALA A 405 -4.07 0.57 25.94
C ALA A 405 -5.29 1.50 26.13
N ASP A 406 -5.10 2.82 26.03
CA ASP A 406 -6.20 3.80 26.08
C ASP A 406 -7.22 3.58 24.95
N ILE A 407 -6.72 3.38 23.72
CA ILE A 407 -7.56 3.10 22.54
C ILE A 407 -8.37 1.82 22.75
N LEU A 408 -7.72 0.74 23.22
CA LEU A 408 -8.37 -0.56 23.48
C LEU A 408 -9.42 -0.45 24.60
N ALA A 409 -9.12 0.27 25.68
CA ALA A 409 -10.07 0.50 26.76
C ALA A 409 -11.30 1.29 26.26
N LEU A 410 -11.10 2.33 25.47
CA LEU A 410 -12.19 3.15 24.92
C LEU A 410 -13.04 2.36 23.91
N VAL A 411 -12.42 1.51 23.07
CA VAL A 411 -13.13 0.56 22.19
C VAL A 411 -14.05 -0.36 22.99
N ARG A 412 -13.59 -0.92 24.12
CA ARG A 412 -14.41 -1.78 24.99
C ARG A 412 -15.60 -1.03 25.59
N VAL A 413 -15.39 0.21 26.08
CA VAL A 413 -16.48 1.04 26.63
C VAL A 413 -17.53 1.37 25.56
N ILE A 414 -17.12 1.74 24.35
CA ILE A 414 -18.04 2.03 23.24
C ILE A 414 -18.86 0.77 22.91
N ARG A 415 -18.21 -0.38 22.71
CA ARG A 415 -18.91 -1.66 22.42
C ARG A 415 -19.91 -2.02 23.51
N ALA A 416 -19.51 -1.93 24.78
CA ALA A 416 -20.37 -2.27 25.91
C ALA A 416 -21.60 -1.34 26.00
N ARG A 417 -21.42 -0.02 25.90
CA ARG A 417 -22.52 0.95 25.96
C ARG A 417 -23.47 0.83 24.76
N VAL A 418 -22.95 0.66 23.54
CA VAL A 418 -23.78 0.46 22.35
C VAL A 418 -24.56 -0.85 22.42
N LYS A 419 -23.94 -1.94 22.89
CA LYS A 419 -24.62 -3.23 23.08
C LYS A 419 -25.72 -3.14 24.13
N ALA A 420 -25.48 -2.44 25.24
CA ALA A 420 -26.49 -2.24 26.28
C ALA A 420 -27.66 -1.34 25.82
N ALA A 421 -27.39 -0.25 25.10
CA ALA A 421 -28.41 0.72 24.71
C ALA A 421 -29.18 0.37 23.43
N ARG A 422 -28.58 -0.42 22.52
CA ARG A 422 -29.13 -0.71 21.18
C ARG A 422 -29.16 -2.19 20.80
N GLY A 423 -28.58 -3.09 21.60
CA GLY A 423 -28.46 -4.52 21.27
C GLY A 423 -27.46 -4.84 20.15
N ILE A 424 -26.72 -3.83 19.65
CA ILE A 424 -25.78 -3.96 18.53
C ILE A 424 -24.39 -4.30 19.06
N ASP A 425 -23.77 -5.36 18.55
CA ASP A 425 -22.36 -5.64 18.77
C ASP A 425 -21.53 -4.98 17.64
N LEU A 426 -20.67 -4.01 18.00
CA LEU A 426 -19.84 -3.30 17.03
C LEU A 426 -18.53 -4.06 16.78
N GLU A 427 -18.30 -4.44 15.53
CA GLU A 427 -17.05 -5.03 15.05
C GLU A 427 -16.02 -3.96 14.67
N PRO A 428 -14.75 -4.05 15.11
CA PRO A 428 -13.67 -3.19 14.62
C PRO A 428 -13.43 -3.31 13.10
N GLU A 429 -13.20 -2.17 12.44
CA GLU A 429 -12.68 -2.06 11.05
C GLU A 429 -11.17 -1.72 11.04
N VAL A 430 -10.72 -0.92 12.02
CA VAL A 430 -9.30 -0.66 12.25
C VAL A 430 -8.57 -1.95 12.65
N MET A 431 -7.35 -2.18 12.16
CA MET A 431 -6.59 -3.40 12.45
C MET A 431 -5.72 -3.24 13.70
N LEU A 432 -5.66 -4.28 14.54
CA LEU A 432 -4.66 -4.39 15.61
C LEU A 432 -3.35 -4.95 15.04
N PHE A 433 -2.31 -4.15 14.94
CA PHE A 433 -1.09 -4.51 14.21
C PHE A 433 -0.28 -5.56 14.98
N GLY A 434 0.08 -6.66 14.32
CA GLY A 434 0.79 -7.78 14.95
C GLY A 434 -0.06 -8.67 15.86
N SER A 435 -1.37 -8.40 16.03
CA SER A 435 -2.26 -9.16 16.91
C SER A 435 -3.67 -9.30 16.29
N ASP A 436 -4.65 -9.69 17.10
CA ASP A 436 -6.05 -9.89 16.69
C ASP A 436 -6.98 -9.32 17.77
N TRP A 437 -8.01 -8.59 17.37
CA TRP A 437 -9.03 -8.05 18.27
C TRP A 437 -9.71 -9.11 19.14
N ARG A 438 -9.90 -10.34 18.63
CA ARG A 438 -10.46 -11.49 19.36
C ARG A 438 -9.66 -11.90 20.61
N LYS A 439 -8.41 -11.43 20.74
CA LYS A 439 -7.55 -11.69 21.92
C LYS A 439 -7.69 -10.62 23.01
N VAL A 440 -8.35 -9.49 22.70
CA VAL A 440 -8.38 -8.30 23.57
C VAL A 440 -9.79 -7.72 23.77
N LEU A 441 -10.82 -8.32 23.16
CA LEU A 441 -12.23 -7.90 23.17
C LEU A 441 -13.19 -9.00 23.60
#